data_AF-A0A956I645-F1
#
_entry.id   AF-A0A956I645-F1
#
_cell.length_a   1.000
_cell.length_b   1.000
_cell.length_c   1.000
_cell.angle_alpha   90.00
_cell.angle_beta   90.00
_cell.angle_gamma   90.00
#
_symmetry.space_group_name_H-M   'P 1'
#
loop_
_entity.id
_entity.type
_entity.pdbx_description
1 polymer ?
#
loop_
_entity_poly.entity_id
_entity_poly.type
_entity_poly.pdbx_seq_one_letter_code
_entity_poly.pdbx_strand_id
1 'polypeptide(L)'
;MRWCPACHVELEPRPLGPTAVEACPLCDGVLCEAGALDAVAGRPVRGVSDPIPPEPALPCPGCATAMAAMELGASRWHGCPECGAAWLDRRAFGALTGKRLEDAPATRADHVAGTVAPPTAGGAPITPVADRLPFDRPLVQRLAYPVAAAVALLVGGLGVGETLFLFARIWIHELGHAFPAWLSGRAALPLPFGFTFWNEESSAFTALCLAFLIGVFAVASYREKRRFGMVLAGVLFALQIACTLVVSDLRMIEWILAGGLAGELVLSTLLVVSFYYLLPDRFRWDFWRFVVLVPAACVFASAFAMWIRIDQGSEHLPFGSILGAPGDGTGDVERLMDDYYWTAEGMTTFYRTLGFVCLLVIVAHYVAFGLRSLGSRLAAGDTGRPPDR
;
A
#
# COMPACT_ATOMS: atom_id res chain seq x y z
N MET A 1 -0.21 30.98 -2.02
CA MET A 1 0.48 29.72 -1.67
C MET A 1 0.58 28.89 -2.95
N ARG A 2 1.78 28.43 -3.28
CA ARG A 2 2.03 27.61 -4.47
C ARG A 2 2.28 26.16 -4.06
N TRP A 3 1.93 25.23 -4.95
CA TRP A 3 1.99 23.79 -4.67
C TRP A 3 2.99 23.12 -5.59
N CYS A 4 3.75 22.16 -5.06
CA CYS A 4 4.64 21.33 -5.85
C CYS A 4 3.86 20.57 -6.93
N PRO A 5 4.21 20.67 -8.22
CA PRO A 5 3.48 20.01 -9.29
C PRO A 5 3.71 18.49 -9.32
N ALA A 6 4.74 17.99 -8.62
CA ALA A 6 5.06 16.57 -8.51
C ALA A 6 4.51 15.92 -7.22
N CYS A 7 4.51 16.65 -6.09
CA CYS A 7 4.17 16.09 -4.78
C CYS A 7 2.88 16.65 -4.18
N HIS A 8 2.32 17.71 -4.75
CA HIS A 8 1.12 18.39 -4.25
C HIS A 8 1.21 18.83 -2.77
N VAL A 9 2.42 19.15 -2.30
CA VAL A 9 2.66 19.81 -1.01
C VAL A 9 2.94 21.29 -1.22
N GLU A 10 2.67 22.09 -0.19
CA GLU A 10 2.98 23.52 -0.18
C GLU A 10 4.49 23.74 -0.36
N LEU A 11 4.86 24.70 -1.21
CA LEU A 11 6.25 25.06 -1.41
C LEU A 11 6.71 26.02 -0.31
N GLU A 12 7.91 25.78 0.21
CA GLU A 12 8.52 26.61 1.24
C GLU A 12 9.42 27.67 0.61
N PRO A 13 9.26 28.97 0.94
CA PRO A 13 10.18 29.99 0.48
C PRO A 13 11.58 29.76 1.05
N ARG A 14 12.60 29.87 0.19
CA ARG A 14 14.02 29.76 0.51
C ARG A 14 14.75 30.99 -0.05
N PRO A 15 15.42 31.79 0.81
CA PRO A 15 16.18 32.95 0.36
C PRO A 15 17.43 32.49 -0.39
N LEU A 16 17.77 33.11 -1.52
CA LEU A 16 18.94 32.72 -2.31
C LEU A 16 19.64 33.96 -2.88
N GLY A 17 20.38 34.65 -2.00
CA GLY A 17 20.94 35.97 -2.29
C GLY A 17 19.83 37.03 -2.33
N PRO A 18 19.77 37.90 -3.36
CA PRO A 18 18.73 38.93 -3.47
C PRO A 18 17.38 38.39 -3.97
N THR A 19 17.29 37.10 -4.31
CA THR A 19 16.12 36.47 -4.92
C THR A 19 15.58 35.38 -4.00
N ALA A 20 14.26 35.27 -3.86
CA ALA A 20 13.62 34.14 -3.19
C ALA A 20 13.25 33.07 -4.23
N VAL A 21 13.47 31.81 -3.88
CA VAL A 21 12.94 30.65 -4.62
C VAL A 21 12.00 29.88 -3.69
N GLU A 22 11.13 29.04 -4.23
CA GLU A 22 10.26 28.18 -3.41
C GLU A 22 10.67 26.71 -3.61
N ALA A 23 10.85 25.95 -2.54
CA ALA A 23 11.34 24.58 -2.58
C ALA A 23 10.30 23.60 -2.02
N CYS A 24 10.17 22.44 -2.65
CA CYS A 24 9.32 21.37 -2.17
C CYS A 24 10.03 20.57 -1.07
N PRO A 25 9.46 20.41 0.13
CA PRO A 25 10.09 19.68 1.24
C PRO A 25 10.17 18.16 1.02
N LEU A 26 9.45 17.60 0.03
CA LEU A 26 9.43 16.16 -0.25
C LEU A 26 10.35 15.71 -1.39
N CYS A 27 10.31 16.37 -2.55
CA CYS A 27 11.08 15.97 -3.74
C CYS A 27 12.27 16.87 -4.06
N ASP A 28 12.56 17.88 -3.24
CA ASP A 28 13.60 18.89 -3.48
C ASP A 28 13.43 19.65 -4.81
N GLY A 29 12.21 19.74 -5.33
CA GLY A 29 11.91 20.54 -6.52
C GLY A 29 11.94 22.03 -6.19
N VAL A 30 12.49 22.84 -7.10
CA VAL A 30 12.71 24.27 -6.92
C VAL A 30 11.90 25.03 -7.97
N LEU A 31 11.07 25.94 -7.49
CA LEU A 31 10.35 26.90 -8.31
C LEU A 31 11.08 28.24 -8.29
N CYS A 32 11.43 28.71 -9.48
CA CYS A 32 11.93 30.06 -9.71
C CYS A 32 10.86 30.88 -10.46
N GLU A 33 10.58 32.08 -9.98
CA GLU A 33 9.70 33.02 -10.68
C GLU A 33 10.31 33.55 -11.99
N ALA A 34 9.56 34.40 -12.68
CA ALA A 34 10.04 35.12 -13.87
C ALA A 34 11.35 35.85 -13.61
N GLY A 35 12.38 35.53 -14.41
CA GLY A 35 13.71 36.11 -14.30
C GLY A 35 14.53 35.65 -13.08
N ALA A 36 13.93 34.98 -12.09
CA ALA A 36 14.63 34.55 -10.88
C ALA A 36 15.74 33.55 -11.19
N LEU A 37 15.53 32.63 -12.14
CA LEU A 37 16.55 31.65 -12.54
C LEU A 37 17.77 32.34 -13.17
N ASP A 38 17.55 33.30 -14.06
CA ASP A 38 18.62 34.06 -14.73
C ASP A 38 19.38 34.93 -13.73
N ALA A 39 18.66 35.57 -12.80
CA ALA A 39 19.23 36.38 -11.72
C ALA A 39 20.10 35.53 -10.77
N VAL A 40 19.63 34.35 -10.41
CA VAL A 40 20.37 33.42 -9.53
C VAL A 40 21.61 32.86 -10.24
N ALA A 41 21.50 32.53 -11.52
CA ALA A 41 22.58 31.98 -12.34
C ALA A 41 23.60 33.05 -12.78
N GLY A 42 23.25 34.34 -12.71
CA GLY A 42 24.08 35.44 -13.21
C GLY A 42 24.26 35.48 -14.73
N ARG A 43 23.42 34.74 -15.47
CA ARG A 43 23.44 34.63 -16.94
C ARG A 43 22.06 34.21 -17.47
N PRO A 44 21.72 34.55 -18.72
CA PRO A 44 20.46 34.09 -19.33
C PRO A 44 20.49 32.57 -19.54
N VAL A 45 19.57 31.86 -18.88
CA VAL A 45 19.37 30.41 -19.01
C VAL A 45 18.28 30.13 -20.05
N ARG A 46 17.20 30.92 -20.05
CA ARG A 46 16.04 30.68 -20.92
C ARG A 46 16.30 30.86 -22.41
N GLY A 47 17.04 31.91 -22.76
CA GLY A 47 17.31 32.26 -24.16
C GLY A 47 18.26 31.29 -24.88
N VAL A 48 18.82 30.31 -24.16
CA VAL A 48 19.83 29.37 -24.67
C VAL A 48 19.36 27.92 -24.55
N SER A 49 18.16 27.69 -24.03
CA SER A 49 17.64 26.32 -23.82
C SER A 49 16.78 25.87 -25.01
N ASP A 50 16.96 24.63 -25.44
CA ASP A 50 16.16 24.03 -26.51
C ASP A 50 14.95 23.28 -25.92
N PRO A 51 13.76 23.37 -26.54
CA PRO A 51 12.60 22.57 -26.14
C PRO A 51 12.81 21.08 -26.46
N ILE A 52 12.43 20.22 -25.52
CA ILE A 52 12.52 18.75 -25.65
C ILE A 52 11.17 18.20 -26.16
N PRO A 53 11.15 17.10 -26.96
CA PRO A 53 9.93 16.39 -27.35
C PRO A 53 9.02 16.03 -26.15
N PRO A 54 7.72 15.72 -26.39
CA PRO A 54 6.69 15.83 -25.37
C PRO A 54 6.83 14.79 -24.25
N GLU A 55 7.37 15.23 -23.12
CA GLU A 55 7.11 14.63 -21.81
C GLU A 55 5.74 15.10 -21.29
N PRO A 56 5.11 14.35 -20.37
CA PRO A 56 3.88 14.82 -19.71
C PRO A 56 4.13 16.17 -19.05
N ALA A 57 3.44 17.20 -19.52
CA ALA A 57 3.66 18.56 -19.06
C ALA A 57 3.20 18.71 -17.60
N LEU A 58 4.09 19.22 -16.75
CA LEU A 58 3.76 19.59 -15.38
C LEU A 58 2.94 20.89 -15.38
N PRO A 59 1.91 21.03 -14.53
CA PRO A 59 1.20 22.29 -14.38
C PRO A 59 2.07 23.31 -13.63
N CYS A 60 2.16 24.54 -14.13
CA CYS A 60 2.92 25.61 -13.48
C CYS A 60 2.31 25.96 -12.11
N PRO A 61 3.07 25.96 -11.00
CA PRO A 61 2.54 26.35 -9.69
C PRO A 61 2.11 27.81 -9.59
N GLY A 62 2.59 28.67 -10.50
CA GLY A 62 2.26 30.09 -10.54
C GLY A 62 0.95 30.42 -11.26
N CYS A 63 0.66 29.74 -12.38
CA CYS A 63 -0.48 30.06 -13.26
C CYS A 63 -1.24 28.85 -13.83
N ALA A 64 -0.90 27.63 -13.41
CA ALA A 64 -1.46 26.35 -13.85
C ALA A 64 -1.20 25.94 -15.32
N THR A 65 -0.62 26.81 -16.16
CA THR A 65 -0.28 26.51 -17.55
C THR A 65 0.71 25.35 -17.64
N ALA A 66 0.49 24.45 -18.61
CA ALA A 66 1.40 23.34 -18.92
C ALA A 66 2.82 23.85 -19.20
N MET A 67 3.79 23.34 -18.46
CA MET A 67 5.20 23.71 -18.62
C MET A 67 5.86 22.87 -19.71
N ALA A 68 6.71 23.50 -20.51
CA ALA A 68 7.51 22.84 -21.53
C ALA A 68 8.82 22.32 -20.91
N ALA A 69 9.20 21.10 -21.24
CA ALA A 69 10.53 20.58 -20.90
C ALA A 69 11.60 21.27 -21.76
N MET A 70 12.67 21.71 -21.12
CA MET A 70 13.77 22.49 -21.68
C MET A 70 15.10 21.82 -21.30
N GLU A 71 16.08 21.84 -22.21
CA GLU A 71 17.43 21.33 -21.96
C GLU A 71 18.48 22.45 -22.11
N LEU A 72 19.44 22.51 -21.19
CA LEU A 72 20.65 23.31 -21.33
C LEU A 72 21.86 22.50 -20.86
N GLY A 73 22.66 22.02 -21.82
CA GLY A 73 23.75 21.08 -21.55
C GLY A 73 23.22 19.75 -21.04
N ALA A 74 23.70 19.27 -19.89
CA ALA A 74 23.19 18.03 -19.26
C ALA A 74 22.04 18.27 -18.28
N SER A 75 21.57 19.52 -18.13
CA SER A 75 20.55 19.90 -17.16
C SER A 75 19.19 20.03 -17.84
N ARG A 76 18.18 19.38 -17.26
CA ARG A 76 16.79 19.49 -17.67
C ARG A 76 15.98 20.31 -16.69
N TRP A 77 15.05 21.10 -17.22
CA TRP A 77 14.14 21.90 -16.43
C TRP A 77 12.82 22.12 -17.16
N HIS A 78 11.80 22.58 -16.45
CA HIS A 78 10.51 22.90 -17.04
C HIS A 78 10.30 24.40 -17.03
N GLY A 79 9.95 24.99 -18.18
CA GLY A 79 9.64 26.41 -18.32
C GLY A 79 8.16 26.63 -18.58
N CYS A 80 7.54 27.55 -17.85
CA CYS A 80 6.18 27.98 -18.14
C CYS A 80 6.20 29.05 -19.26
N PRO A 81 5.52 28.82 -20.40
CA PRO A 81 5.51 29.77 -21.51
C PRO A 81 4.70 31.05 -21.20
N GLU A 82 3.78 31.01 -20.24
CA GLU A 82 2.91 32.16 -19.93
C GLU A 82 3.49 33.08 -18.87
N CYS A 83 3.69 32.60 -17.64
CA CYS A 83 4.20 33.44 -16.57
C CYS A 83 5.73 33.50 -16.52
N GLY A 84 6.40 32.66 -17.32
CA GLY A 84 7.84 32.53 -17.23
C GLY A 84 8.28 32.04 -15.85
N ALA A 85 7.63 31.07 -15.22
CA ALA A 85 8.24 30.35 -14.09
C ALA A 85 9.16 29.23 -14.60
N ALA A 86 10.15 28.83 -13.80
CA ALA A 86 10.99 27.67 -14.06
C ALA A 86 10.89 26.68 -12.89
N TRP A 87 10.73 25.40 -13.21
CA TRP A 87 10.69 24.30 -12.25
C TRP A 87 11.85 23.34 -12.52
N LEU A 88 12.67 23.10 -11.51
CA LEU A 88 13.91 22.34 -11.61
C LEU A 88 13.99 21.34 -10.47
N ASP A 89 14.61 20.18 -10.70
CA ASP A 89 15.09 19.39 -9.58
C ASP A 89 16.35 20.05 -8.97
N ARG A 90 16.69 19.64 -7.75
CA ARG A 90 17.83 20.17 -7.00
C ARG A 90 19.18 20.03 -7.72
N ARG A 91 19.39 18.96 -8.49
CA ARG A 91 20.65 18.74 -9.22
C ARG A 91 20.74 19.68 -10.42
N ALA A 92 19.66 19.80 -11.19
CA ALA A 92 19.56 20.73 -12.32
C ALA A 92 19.71 22.18 -11.84
N PHE A 93 19.08 22.55 -10.72
CA PHE A 93 19.24 23.88 -10.12
C PHE A 93 20.70 24.17 -9.76
N GLY A 94 21.37 23.26 -9.06
CA GLY A 94 22.78 23.42 -8.69
C GLY A 94 23.71 23.47 -9.89
N ALA A 95 23.46 22.64 -10.91
CA ALA A 95 24.26 22.62 -12.14
C ALA A 95 24.11 23.90 -12.98
N LEU A 96 22.92 24.50 -13.00
CA LEU A 96 22.66 25.72 -13.78
C LEU A 96 23.16 26.98 -13.08
N THR A 97 23.06 27.02 -11.76
CA THR A 97 23.31 28.23 -10.95
C THR A 97 24.68 28.25 -10.26
N GLY A 98 25.32 27.08 -10.09
CA GLY A 98 26.53 26.94 -9.28
C GLY A 98 26.31 27.10 -7.77
N LYS A 99 25.05 27.21 -7.31
CA LYS A 99 24.68 27.42 -5.89
C LYS A 99 24.01 26.17 -5.30
N ARG A 100 24.23 25.87 -4.02
CA ARG A 100 23.48 24.83 -3.31
C ARG A 100 22.33 25.46 -2.52
N LEU A 101 21.17 24.81 -2.50
CA LEU A 101 20.03 25.25 -1.68
C LEU A 101 20.34 25.26 -0.17
N GLU A 102 21.31 24.45 0.27
CA GLU A 102 21.72 24.33 1.68
C GLU A 102 22.51 25.55 2.17
N ASP A 103 23.07 26.36 1.28
CA ASP A 103 23.90 27.51 1.64
C ASP A 103 23.04 28.73 2.04
N ALA A 104 21.72 28.62 1.90
CA ALA A 104 20.76 29.65 2.28
C ALA A 104 20.49 29.61 3.80
N PRO A 105 20.85 30.64 4.58
CA PRO A 105 20.42 30.72 5.97
C PRO A 105 18.89 30.73 6.01
N ALA A 106 18.29 29.87 6.82
CA ALA A 106 16.85 29.84 7.05
C ALA A 106 16.41 31.10 7.80
N THR A 107 16.32 32.23 7.11
CA THR A 107 15.74 33.44 7.67
C THR A 107 14.23 33.34 7.57
N ARG A 108 13.59 33.31 8.74
CA ARG A 108 12.15 33.41 8.92
C ARG A 108 11.72 34.74 8.31
N ALA A 109 11.09 34.70 7.14
CA ALA A 109 10.64 35.89 6.44
C ALA A 109 9.43 36.48 7.18
N ASP A 110 9.66 37.51 7.98
CA ASP A 110 8.59 38.39 8.46
C ASP A 110 8.01 39.13 7.25
N HIS A 111 6.76 38.79 6.92
CA HIS A 111 6.09 39.23 5.70
C HIS A 111 5.86 40.74 5.65
N VAL A 112 6.49 41.40 4.67
CA VAL A 112 6.02 42.64 4.07
C VAL A 112 4.75 42.34 3.26
N ALA A 113 3.60 42.78 3.77
CA ALA A 113 2.32 42.66 3.10
C ALA A 113 2.20 43.69 1.96
N GLY A 114 2.57 43.28 0.75
CA GLY A 114 2.22 43.99 -0.49
C GLY A 114 0.96 43.38 -1.12
N THR A 115 -0.14 44.12 -1.11
CA THR A 115 -1.42 43.78 -1.71
C THR A 115 -1.35 43.81 -3.24
N VAL A 116 -1.09 42.67 -3.87
CA VAL A 116 -1.38 42.46 -5.29
C VAL A 116 -2.71 41.73 -5.41
N ALA A 117 -3.71 42.38 -6.00
CA ALA A 117 -5.01 41.79 -6.26
C ALA A 117 -4.89 40.65 -7.30
N PRO A 118 -5.51 39.48 -7.08
CA PRO A 118 -5.43 38.36 -8.00
C PRO A 118 -6.30 38.60 -9.25
N PRO A 119 -5.84 38.21 -10.45
CA PRO A 119 -6.67 38.23 -11.64
C PRO A 119 -7.73 37.13 -11.57
N THR A 120 -9.00 37.53 -11.72
CA THR A 120 -10.15 36.65 -11.92
C THR A 120 -10.15 36.13 -13.36
N ALA A 121 -9.63 34.93 -13.58
CA ALA A 121 -9.75 34.21 -14.85
C ALA A 121 -10.32 32.79 -14.60
N GLY A 122 -11.52 32.56 -15.12
CA GLY A 122 -12.37 31.39 -14.90
C GLY A 122 -11.93 30.11 -15.62
N GLY A 123 -10.69 29.66 -15.39
CA GLY A 123 -10.32 28.28 -15.63
C GLY A 123 -10.76 27.44 -14.45
N ALA A 124 -11.73 26.53 -14.64
CA ALA A 124 -12.09 25.58 -13.60
C ALA A 124 -10.81 24.85 -13.15
N PRO A 125 -10.42 24.95 -11.87
CA PRO A 125 -9.19 24.36 -11.37
C PRO A 125 -9.25 22.86 -11.68
N ILE A 126 -8.28 22.36 -12.44
CA ILE A 126 -7.95 20.94 -12.43
C ILE A 126 -7.45 20.69 -11.01
N THR A 127 -8.38 20.37 -10.13
CA THR A 127 -8.07 20.00 -8.76
C THR A 127 -7.09 18.83 -8.84
N PRO A 128 -5.97 18.90 -8.09
CA PRO A 128 -5.19 17.70 -7.82
C PRO A 128 -6.18 16.61 -7.48
N VAL A 129 -6.01 15.41 -8.02
CA VAL A 129 -6.80 14.26 -7.55
C VAL A 129 -6.40 14.11 -6.09
N ALA A 130 -7.11 14.80 -5.21
CA ALA A 130 -6.90 14.78 -3.78
C ALA A 130 -6.85 13.31 -3.42
N ASP A 131 -5.84 12.90 -2.65
CA ASP A 131 -5.79 11.57 -2.08
C ASP A 131 -7.19 11.24 -1.56
N ARG A 132 -7.87 10.35 -2.27
CA ARG A 132 -9.33 10.24 -2.16
C ARG A 132 -9.70 9.78 -0.76
N LEU A 133 -8.78 9.03 -0.12
CA LEU A 133 -8.81 8.61 1.28
C LEU A 133 -7.38 8.57 1.88
N PRO A 134 -6.91 9.62 2.58
CA PRO A 134 -5.55 9.67 3.11
C PRO A 134 -5.27 8.57 4.14
N PHE A 135 -4.11 7.92 4.03
CA PHE A 135 -3.64 6.87 4.94
C PHE A 135 -3.34 7.40 6.35
N ASP A 136 -2.93 8.66 6.45
CA ASP A 136 -2.38 9.25 7.67
C ASP A 136 -3.43 9.87 8.60
N ARG A 137 -4.73 9.60 8.39
CA ARG A 137 -5.77 10.04 9.33
C ARG A 137 -5.67 9.26 10.63
N PRO A 138 -5.24 9.87 11.76
CA PRO A 138 -4.98 9.13 13.00
C PRO A 138 -6.24 8.46 13.54
N LEU A 139 -7.41 9.08 13.32
CA LEU A 139 -8.69 8.52 13.73
C LEU A 139 -9.03 7.24 12.97
N VAL A 140 -8.79 7.22 11.66
CA VAL A 140 -9.03 6.03 10.82
C VAL A 140 -8.09 4.90 11.23
N GLN A 141 -6.80 5.18 11.42
CA GLN A 141 -5.84 4.16 11.86
C GLN A 141 -6.23 3.55 13.22
N ARG A 142 -6.69 4.38 14.17
CA ARG A 142 -7.10 3.91 15.50
C ARG A 142 -8.42 3.15 15.49
N LEU A 143 -9.40 3.59 14.71
CA LEU A 143 -10.76 3.04 14.80
C LEU A 143 -11.05 1.93 13.78
N ALA A 144 -10.31 1.85 12.68
CA ALA A 144 -10.64 0.91 11.60
C ALA A 144 -10.70 -0.55 12.07
N TYR A 145 -9.64 -1.06 12.70
CA TYR A 145 -9.64 -2.44 13.18
C TYR A 145 -10.61 -2.67 14.36
N PRO A 146 -10.67 -1.84 15.42
CA PRO A 146 -11.65 -2.04 16.48
C PRO A 146 -13.10 -2.05 15.98
N VAL A 147 -13.44 -1.17 15.03
CA VAL A 147 -14.77 -1.16 14.41
C VAL A 147 -14.99 -2.44 13.60
N ALA A 148 -14.03 -2.85 12.76
CA ALA A 148 -14.15 -4.09 11.99
C ALA A 148 -14.26 -5.34 12.89
N ALA A 149 -13.49 -5.41 13.98
CA ALA A 149 -13.56 -6.47 14.97
C ALA A 149 -14.89 -6.46 15.73
N ALA A 150 -15.40 -5.29 16.11
CA ALA A 150 -16.71 -5.16 16.74
C ALA A 150 -17.84 -5.61 15.80
N VAL A 151 -17.76 -5.27 14.51
CA VAL A 151 -18.68 -5.76 13.49
C VAL A 151 -18.58 -7.28 13.36
N ALA A 152 -17.37 -7.84 13.28
CA ALA A 152 -17.17 -9.28 13.21
C ALA A 152 -17.76 -10.01 14.41
N LEU A 153 -17.56 -9.50 15.63
CA LEU A 153 -18.14 -10.05 16.86
C LEU A 153 -19.67 -9.93 16.88
N LEU A 154 -20.23 -8.79 16.46
CA LEU A 154 -21.68 -8.57 16.42
C LEU A 154 -22.34 -9.52 15.42
N VAL A 155 -21.83 -9.56 14.20
CA VAL A 155 -22.41 -10.35 13.11
C VAL A 155 -22.23 -11.85 13.40
N GLY A 156 -21.09 -12.26 13.97
CA GLY A 156 -20.86 -13.63 14.44
C GLY A 156 -21.78 -14.01 15.60
N GLY A 157 -21.94 -13.14 16.60
CA GLY A 157 -22.82 -13.38 17.75
C GLY A 157 -24.31 -13.46 17.41
N LEU A 158 -24.72 -12.80 16.32
CA LEU A 158 -26.08 -12.89 15.78
C LEU A 158 -26.31 -14.14 14.91
N GLY A 159 -25.26 -14.92 14.59
CA GLY A 159 -25.35 -16.09 13.71
C GLY A 159 -25.61 -15.76 12.23
N VAL A 160 -25.57 -14.48 11.83
CA VAL A 160 -25.79 -14.05 10.43
C VAL A 160 -24.48 -13.92 9.65
N GLY A 161 -23.33 -14.03 10.31
CA GLY A 161 -22.02 -13.78 9.71
C GLY A 161 -21.64 -14.78 8.65
N GLU A 162 -21.96 -16.05 8.87
CA GLU A 162 -21.69 -17.10 7.89
C GLU A 162 -22.44 -16.85 6.59
N THR A 163 -23.72 -16.47 6.65
CA THR A 163 -24.52 -16.18 5.46
C THR A 163 -24.09 -14.87 4.79
N LEU A 164 -23.87 -13.80 5.57
CA LEU A 164 -23.58 -12.47 5.03
C LEU A 164 -22.21 -12.42 4.34
N PHE A 165 -21.23 -13.12 4.90
CA PHE A 165 -19.86 -13.14 4.39
C PHE A 165 -19.48 -14.47 3.74
N LEU A 166 -20.47 -15.32 3.41
CA LEU A 166 -20.24 -16.63 2.79
C LEU A 166 -19.36 -16.51 1.54
N PHE A 167 -19.69 -15.56 0.67
CA PHE A 167 -18.93 -15.32 -0.55
C PHE A 167 -17.47 -14.96 -0.25
N ALA A 168 -17.23 -14.07 0.72
CA ALA A 168 -15.88 -13.69 1.11
C ALA A 168 -15.10 -14.87 1.73
N ARG A 169 -15.76 -15.68 2.57
CA ARG A 169 -15.17 -16.89 3.16
C ARG A 169 -14.76 -17.87 2.07
N ILE A 170 -15.69 -18.20 1.15
CA ILE A 170 -15.42 -19.08 0.00
C ILE A 170 -14.23 -18.57 -0.79
N TRP A 171 -14.21 -17.30 -1.19
CA TRP A 171 -13.08 -16.75 -1.96
C TRP A 171 -11.75 -16.85 -1.24
N ILE A 172 -11.72 -16.53 0.06
CA ILE A 172 -10.49 -16.58 0.85
C ILE A 172 -10.04 -18.03 1.05
N HIS A 173 -10.98 -18.94 1.25
CA HIS A 173 -10.73 -20.38 1.36
C HIS A 173 -10.13 -20.95 0.07
N GLU A 174 -10.77 -20.71 -1.08
CA GLU A 174 -10.26 -21.16 -2.39
C GLU A 174 -8.91 -20.53 -2.72
N LEU A 175 -8.73 -19.25 -2.41
CA LEU A 175 -7.43 -18.60 -2.54
C LEU A 175 -6.37 -19.23 -1.61
N GLY A 176 -6.80 -19.78 -0.47
CA GLY A 176 -6.01 -20.57 0.46
C GLY A 176 -5.45 -21.85 -0.16
N HIS A 177 -6.18 -22.54 -1.03
CA HIS A 177 -5.66 -23.66 -1.83
C HIS A 177 -4.71 -23.18 -2.92
N ALA A 178 -5.14 -22.15 -3.66
CA ALA A 178 -4.41 -21.68 -4.83
C ALA A 178 -3.03 -21.10 -4.47
N PHE A 179 -2.90 -20.47 -3.30
CA PHE A 179 -1.67 -19.82 -2.87
C PHE A 179 -0.47 -20.78 -2.70
N PRO A 180 -0.52 -21.86 -1.88
CA PRO A 180 0.55 -22.86 -1.82
C PRO A 180 0.72 -23.62 -3.15
N ALA A 181 -0.34 -23.79 -3.96
CA ALA A 181 -0.22 -24.35 -5.29
C ALA A 181 0.67 -23.47 -6.18
N TRP A 182 0.40 -22.17 -6.27
CA TRP A 182 1.23 -21.23 -7.03
C TRP A 182 2.67 -21.17 -6.50
N LEU A 183 2.87 -21.15 -5.18
CA LEU A 183 4.21 -21.13 -4.56
C LEU A 183 5.04 -22.37 -4.90
N SER A 184 4.41 -23.50 -5.18
CA SER A 184 5.07 -24.74 -5.61
C SER A 184 5.10 -24.93 -7.13
N GLY A 185 4.73 -23.90 -7.91
CA GLY A 185 4.74 -23.95 -9.37
C GLY A 185 3.57 -24.73 -9.98
N ARG A 186 2.52 -25.04 -9.22
CA ARG A 186 1.30 -25.68 -9.74
C ARG A 186 0.33 -24.61 -10.22
N ALA A 187 -0.20 -24.79 -11.43
CA ALA A 187 -1.25 -23.91 -11.92
C ALA A 187 -2.49 -24.11 -11.07
N ALA A 188 -3.08 -23.03 -10.57
CA ALA A 188 -4.33 -23.08 -9.83
C ALA A 188 -5.25 -21.90 -10.20
N LEU A 189 -6.55 -22.13 -10.18
CA LEU A 189 -7.60 -21.16 -10.46
C LEU A 189 -8.66 -21.25 -9.35
N PRO A 190 -8.63 -20.32 -8.37
CA PRO A 190 -9.66 -20.25 -7.34
C PRO A 190 -10.94 -19.67 -7.94
N LEU A 191 -12.07 -20.31 -7.72
CA LEU A 191 -13.37 -19.89 -8.27
C LEU A 191 -14.32 -19.40 -7.16
N PRO A 192 -15.18 -18.40 -7.47
CA PRO A 192 -16.11 -17.78 -6.50
C PRO A 192 -17.14 -18.70 -5.83
N PHE A 193 -17.19 -19.98 -6.18
CA PHE A 193 -18.29 -20.90 -5.88
C PHE A 193 -17.83 -22.18 -5.16
N GLY A 194 -16.74 -22.11 -4.40
CA GLY A 194 -16.29 -23.21 -3.54
C GLY A 194 -15.52 -24.29 -4.29
N PHE A 195 -14.73 -23.87 -5.28
CA PHE A 195 -13.92 -24.81 -6.05
C PHE A 195 -12.61 -24.16 -6.51
N THR A 196 -11.51 -24.88 -6.35
CA THR A 196 -10.21 -24.50 -6.92
C THR A 196 -9.79 -25.58 -7.90
N PHE A 197 -9.57 -25.23 -9.16
CA PHE A 197 -8.86 -26.12 -10.08
C PHE A 197 -7.37 -25.99 -9.82
N TRP A 198 -6.65 -27.08 -9.64
CA TRP A 198 -5.19 -27.06 -9.67
C TRP A 198 -4.62 -28.28 -10.39
N ASN A 199 -3.40 -28.12 -10.90
CA ASN A 199 -2.64 -29.21 -11.49
C ASN A 199 -1.83 -29.94 -10.42
N GLU A 200 -1.82 -31.27 -10.45
CA GLU A 200 -1.00 -32.09 -9.54
C GLU A 200 0.50 -31.96 -9.83
N GLU A 201 0.85 -31.83 -11.12
CA GLU A 201 2.22 -31.63 -11.58
C GLU A 201 2.63 -30.15 -11.48
N SER A 202 3.84 -29.92 -10.98
CA SER A 202 4.45 -28.60 -10.98
C SER A 202 4.97 -28.26 -12.38
N SER A 203 4.95 -26.97 -12.73
CA SER A 203 5.45 -26.46 -13.99
C SER A 203 6.42 -25.31 -13.75
N ALA A 204 7.60 -25.41 -14.35
CA ALA A 204 8.58 -24.32 -14.33
C ALA A 204 8.00 -23.03 -14.91
N PHE A 205 7.09 -23.12 -15.88
CA PHE A 205 6.40 -21.94 -16.43
C PHE A 205 5.58 -21.22 -15.35
N THR A 206 4.72 -21.93 -14.61
CA THR A 206 3.92 -21.34 -13.54
C THR A 206 4.80 -20.75 -12.43
N ALA A 207 5.86 -21.47 -12.03
CA ALA A 207 6.80 -20.97 -11.03
C ALA A 207 7.48 -19.67 -11.52
N LEU A 208 7.96 -19.63 -12.76
CA LEU A 208 8.57 -18.42 -13.34
C LEU A 208 7.56 -17.27 -13.47
N CYS A 209 6.31 -17.55 -13.82
CA CYS A 209 5.25 -16.53 -13.84
C CYS A 209 5.02 -15.93 -12.45
N LEU A 210 4.90 -16.75 -11.40
CA LEU A 210 4.75 -16.23 -10.04
C LEU A 210 5.98 -15.43 -9.60
N ALA A 211 7.18 -15.95 -9.87
CA ALA A 211 8.44 -15.26 -9.54
C ALA A 211 8.54 -13.90 -10.25
N PHE A 212 8.10 -13.84 -11.52
CA PHE A 212 8.00 -12.59 -12.27
C PHE A 212 7.01 -11.61 -11.61
N LEU A 213 5.83 -12.06 -11.21
CA LEU A 213 4.84 -11.20 -10.55
C LEU A 213 5.35 -10.66 -9.20
N ILE A 214 5.99 -11.51 -8.39
CA ILE A 214 6.66 -11.09 -7.14
C ILE A 214 7.77 -10.08 -7.45
N GLY A 215 8.56 -10.31 -8.50
CA GLY A 215 9.61 -9.39 -8.95
C GLY A 215 9.06 -8.02 -9.38
N VAL A 216 7.96 -8.00 -10.13
CA VAL A 216 7.26 -6.76 -10.51
C VAL A 216 6.75 -6.03 -9.26
N PHE A 217 6.14 -6.75 -8.32
CA PHE A 217 5.68 -6.18 -7.05
C PHE A 217 6.85 -5.62 -6.21
N ALA A 218 7.99 -6.31 -6.16
CA ALA A 218 9.21 -5.87 -5.49
C ALA A 218 9.76 -4.58 -6.11
N VAL A 219 9.86 -4.53 -7.44
CA VAL A 219 10.36 -3.36 -8.17
C VAL A 219 9.42 -2.16 -8.00
N ALA A 220 8.10 -2.37 -8.10
CA ALA A 220 7.13 -1.31 -7.84
C ALA A 220 7.25 -0.77 -6.41
N SER A 221 7.31 -1.67 -5.43
CA SER A 221 7.50 -1.30 -4.02
C SER A 221 8.82 -0.57 -3.76
N TYR A 222 9.90 -0.98 -4.43
CA TYR A 222 11.20 -0.31 -4.33
C TYR A 222 11.17 1.11 -4.91
N ARG A 223 10.64 1.27 -6.13
CA ARG A 223 10.53 2.57 -6.82
C ARG A 223 9.70 3.58 -6.02
N GLU A 224 8.62 3.10 -5.40
CA GLU A 224 7.73 3.91 -4.58
C GLU A 224 8.15 3.96 -3.08
N LYS A 225 9.32 3.40 -2.74
CA LYS A 225 9.89 3.36 -1.38
C LYS A 225 8.95 2.74 -0.33
N ARG A 226 8.08 1.81 -0.74
CA ARG A 226 7.14 1.08 0.11
C ARG A 226 7.85 -0.09 0.82
N ARG A 227 8.40 0.17 2.01
CA ARG A 227 9.18 -0.84 2.79
C ARG A 227 8.42 -2.13 3.06
N PHE A 228 7.14 -2.02 3.43
CA PHE A 228 6.30 -3.20 3.68
C PHE A 228 6.19 -4.09 2.44
N GLY A 229 5.91 -3.48 1.27
CA GLY A 229 5.84 -4.22 0.01
C GLY A 229 7.16 -4.92 -0.34
N MET A 230 8.30 -4.26 -0.10
CA MET A 230 9.62 -4.91 -0.29
C MET A 230 9.83 -6.12 0.62
N VAL A 231 9.51 -6.00 1.91
CA VAL A 231 9.63 -7.11 2.87
C VAL A 231 8.70 -8.26 2.50
N LEU A 232 7.43 -7.94 2.18
CA LEU A 232 6.45 -8.93 1.75
C LEU A 232 6.92 -9.66 0.48
N ALA A 233 7.43 -8.93 -0.52
CA ALA A 233 7.97 -9.54 -1.73
C ALA A 233 9.15 -10.49 -1.43
N GLY A 234 10.06 -10.08 -0.54
CA GLY A 234 11.19 -10.91 -0.12
C GLY A 234 10.74 -12.20 0.58
N VAL A 235 9.76 -12.11 1.48
CA VAL A 235 9.17 -13.28 2.16
C VAL A 235 8.47 -14.20 1.14
N LEU A 236 7.65 -13.65 0.25
CA LEU A 236 6.97 -14.43 -0.79
C LEU A 236 7.94 -15.15 -1.72
N PHE A 237 9.03 -14.48 -2.11
CA PHE A 237 10.05 -15.08 -2.96
C PHE A 237 10.80 -16.21 -2.24
N ALA A 238 11.14 -16.02 -0.96
CA ALA A 238 11.77 -17.07 -0.15
C ALA A 238 10.84 -18.27 0.05
N LEU A 239 9.56 -18.03 0.33
CA LEU A 239 8.54 -19.08 0.42
C LEU A 239 8.39 -19.83 -0.91
N GLN A 240 8.39 -19.12 -2.03
CA GLN A 240 8.30 -19.75 -3.35
C GLN A 240 9.49 -20.69 -3.59
N ILE A 241 10.72 -20.25 -3.29
CA ILE A 241 11.92 -21.09 -3.40
C ILE A 241 11.79 -22.33 -2.52
N ALA A 242 11.37 -22.18 -1.26
CA ALA A 242 11.19 -23.29 -0.34
C ALA A 242 10.12 -24.29 -0.84
N CYS A 243 8.95 -23.81 -1.23
CA CYS A 243 7.85 -24.64 -1.73
C CYS A 243 8.15 -25.30 -3.08
N THR A 244 8.99 -24.69 -3.92
CA THR A 244 9.34 -25.25 -5.23
C THR A 244 10.52 -26.22 -5.16
N LEU A 245 11.51 -25.99 -4.29
CA LEU A 245 12.78 -26.75 -4.31
C LEU A 245 13.03 -27.63 -3.09
N VAL A 246 12.39 -27.35 -1.95
CA VAL A 246 12.70 -28.00 -0.68
C VAL A 246 11.58 -28.94 -0.23
N VAL A 247 10.32 -28.52 -0.38
CA VAL A 247 9.16 -29.32 0.04
C VAL A 247 8.88 -30.39 -1.02
N SER A 248 8.67 -31.64 -0.58
CA SER A 248 8.32 -32.73 -1.49
C SER A 248 6.91 -32.56 -2.06
N ASP A 249 6.66 -33.13 -3.25
CA ASP A 249 5.36 -33.03 -3.92
C ASP A 249 4.21 -33.54 -3.06
N LEU A 250 4.38 -34.67 -2.37
CA LEU A 250 3.36 -35.22 -1.47
C LEU A 250 3.01 -34.25 -0.34
N ARG A 251 4.04 -33.63 0.28
CA ARG A 251 3.83 -32.62 1.32
C ARG A 251 3.21 -31.35 0.75
N MET A 252 3.51 -30.97 -0.48
CA MET A 252 2.86 -29.81 -1.09
C MET A 252 1.38 -30.03 -1.33
N ILE A 253 0.95 -31.22 -1.76
CA ILE A 253 -0.49 -31.51 -1.92
C ILE A 253 -1.20 -31.46 -0.56
N GLU A 254 -0.58 -32.01 0.49
CA GLU A 254 -1.07 -31.86 1.87
C GLU A 254 -1.23 -30.38 2.27
N TRP A 255 -0.22 -29.54 2.02
CA TRP A 255 -0.27 -28.11 2.28
C TRP A 255 -1.28 -27.35 1.42
N ILE A 256 -1.55 -27.82 0.20
CA ILE A 256 -2.61 -27.25 -0.65
C ILE A 256 -3.97 -27.52 -0.02
N LEU A 257 -4.24 -28.75 0.43
CA LEU A 257 -5.50 -29.10 1.11
C LEU A 257 -5.65 -28.36 2.44
N ALA A 258 -4.62 -28.37 3.28
CA ALA A 258 -4.62 -27.57 4.51
C ALA A 258 -4.72 -26.06 4.25
N GLY A 259 -4.31 -25.64 3.05
CA GLY A 259 -4.33 -24.26 2.58
C GLY A 259 -5.71 -23.62 2.60
N GLY A 260 -6.80 -24.37 2.36
CA GLY A 260 -8.16 -23.84 2.36
C GLY A 260 -8.51 -23.20 3.72
N LEU A 261 -8.54 -24.05 4.75
CA LEU A 261 -8.81 -23.65 6.14
C LEU A 261 -7.71 -22.74 6.71
N ALA A 262 -6.43 -22.96 6.36
CA ALA A 262 -5.35 -22.09 6.81
C ALA A 262 -5.44 -20.70 6.18
N GLY A 263 -5.93 -20.61 4.93
CA GLY A 263 -6.13 -19.37 4.18
C GLY A 263 -7.12 -18.45 4.86
N GLU A 264 -8.23 -18.99 5.39
CA GLU A 264 -9.20 -18.23 6.17
C GLU A 264 -8.58 -17.49 7.37
N LEU A 265 -7.54 -18.06 7.98
CA LEU A 265 -6.80 -17.43 9.07
C LEU A 265 -5.68 -16.51 8.55
N VAL A 266 -4.78 -17.03 7.71
CA VAL A 266 -3.55 -16.37 7.29
C VAL A 266 -3.81 -15.26 6.28
N LEU A 267 -4.60 -15.50 5.23
CA LEU A 267 -4.87 -14.49 4.20
C LEU A 267 -5.74 -13.36 4.77
N SER A 268 -6.73 -13.69 5.60
CA SER A 268 -7.51 -12.68 6.32
C SER A 268 -6.63 -11.81 7.22
N THR A 269 -5.67 -12.42 7.92
CA THR A 269 -4.67 -11.70 8.72
C THR A 269 -3.82 -10.76 7.87
N LEU A 270 -3.33 -11.24 6.73
CA LEU A 270 -2.56 -10.41 5.79
C LEU A 270 -3.39 -9.23 5.26
N LEU A 271 -4.67 -9.43 4.95
CA LEU A 271 -5.57 -8.36 4.49
C LEU A 271 -5.80 -7.31 5.59
N VAL A 272 -6.08 -7.76 6.83
CA VAL A 272 -6.24 -6.87 7.99
C VAL A 272 -4.96 -6.09 8.28
N VAL A 273 -3.81 -6.75 8.29
CA VAL A 273 -2.50 -6.10 8.53
C VAL A 273 -2.18 -5.12 7.40
N SER A 274 -2.43 -5.51 6.14
CA SER A 274 -2.17 -4.67 4.97
C SER A 274 -2.99 -3.37 4.98
N PHE A 275 -4.11 -3.30 5.71
CA PHE A 275 -4.86 -2.04 5.89
C PHE A 275 -3.99 -0.88 6.39
N TYR A 276 -2.98 -1.20 7.19
CA TYR A 276 -2.09 -0.22 7.82
C TYR A 276 -0.90 0.19 6.96
N TYR A 277 -0.68 -0.47 5.82
CA TYR A 277 0.49 -0.26 4.99
C TYR A 277 0.11 0.24 3.60
N LEU A 278 0.92 1.17 3.10
CA LEU A 278 0.86 1.61 1.71
C LEU A 278 1.45 0.52 0.81
N LEU A 279 0.61 -0.03 -0.07
CA LEU A 279 1.03 -0.87 -1.20
C LEU A 279 1.29 0.01 -2.42
N PRO A 280 1.93 -0.53 -3.49
CA PRO A 280 2.20 0.25 -4.68
C PRO A 280 0.95 0.89 -5.28
N ASP A 281 1.05 2.12 -5.77
CA ASP A 281 -0.09 2.98 -6.12
C ASP A 281 -1.01 2.34 -7.18
N ARG A 282 -0.46 1.53 -8.08
CA ARG A 282 -1.24 0.82 -9.11
C ARG A 282 -2.25 -0.18 -8.55
N PHE A 283 -2.06 -0.68 -7.33
CA PHE A 283 -3.02 -1.56 -6.66
C PHE A 283 -4.27 -0.82 -6.21
N ARG A 284 -4.25 0.53 -6.18
CA ARG A 284 -5.37 1.34 -5.65
C ARG A 284 -5.77 0.92 -4.24
N TRP A 285 -4.76 0.55 -3.44
CA TRP A 285 -4.96 0.02 -2.10
C TRP A 285 -5.50 1.07 -1.13
N ASP A 286 -5.36 2.36 -1.45
CA ASP A 286 -6.01 3.49 -0.79
C ASP A 286 -7.52 3.30 -0.63
N PHE A 287 -8.16 2.74 -1.67
CA PHE A 287 -9.59 2.43 -1.70
C PHE A 287 -9.88 0.99 -1.22
N TRP A 288 -9.22 0.00 -1.83
CA TRP A 288 -9.59 -1.42 -1.63
C TRP A 288 -9.43 -1.89 -0.19
N ARG A 289 -8.50 -1.33 0.58
CA ARG A 289 -8.30 -1.69 1.99
C ARG A 289 -9.56 -1.55 2.83
N PHE A 290 -10.42 -0.57 2.53
CA PHE A 290 -11.69 -0.39 3.26
C PHE A 290 -12.73 -1.44 2.89
N VAL A 291 -12.79 -1.78 1.60
CA VAL A 291 -13.72 -2.79 1.07
C VAL A 291 -13.41 -4.16 1.66
N VAL A 292 -12.12 -4.50 1.79
CA VAL A 292 -11.71 -5.83 2.25
C VAL A 292 -11.64 -6.00 3.76
N LEU A 293 -11.50 -4.90 4.53
CA LEU A 293 -11.21 -4.98 5.97
C LEU A 293 -12.31 -5.71 6.75
N VAL A 294 -13.58 -5.35 6.54
CA VAL A 294 -14.70 -5.94 7.28
C VAL A 294 -14.91 -7.40 6.90
N PRO A 295 -14.98 -7.78 5.60
CA PRO A 295 -15.04 -9.18 5.21
C PRO A 295 -13.88 -10.02 5.78
N ALA A 296 -12.64 -9.54 5.67
CA ALA A 296 -11.47 -10.26 6.20
C ALA A 296 -11.55 -10.43 7.73
N ALA A 297 -11.95 -9.40 8.46
CA ALA A 297 -12.13 -9.50 9.91
C ALA A 297 -13.23 -10.50 10.30
N CYS A 298 -14.34 -10.53 9.55
CA CYS A 298 -15.45 -11.47 9.78
C CYS A 298 -15.04 -12.92 9.48
N VAL A 299 -14.35 -13.15 8.36
CA VAL A 299 -13.83 -14.49 8.00
C VAL A 299 -12.82 -14.96 9.05
N PHE A 300 -11.86 -14.12 9.42
CA PHE A 300 -10.90 -14.44 10.48
C PHE A 300 -11.59 -14.80 11.80
N ALA A 301 -12.52 -13.95 12.27
CA ALA A 301 -13.18 -14.17 13.56
C ALA A 301 -14.05 -15.44 13.56
N SER A 302 -14.75 -15.72 12.45
CA SER A 302 -15.55 -16.94 12.29
C SER A 302 -14.67 -18.19 12.30
N ALA A 303 -13.61 -18.23 11.47
CA ALA A 303 -12.67 -19.35 11.43
C ALA A 303 -11.97 -19.56 12.78
N PHE A 304 -11.49 -18.49 13.41
CA PHE A 304 -10.84 -18.55 14.71
C PHE A 304 -11.79 -19.08 15.80
N ALA A 305 -13.02 -18.55 15.87
CA ALA A 305 -13.99 -18.98 16.86
C ALA A 305 -14.41 -20.45 16.66
N MET A 306 -14.56 -20.92 15.43
CA MET A 306 -14.83 -22.32 15.11
C MET A 306 -13.76 -23.24 15.68
N TRP A 307 -12.48 -22.95 15.42
CA TRP A 307 -11.38 -23.78 15.95
C TRP A 307 -11.27 -23.76 17.48
N ILE A 308 -11.62 -22.65 18.12
CA ILE A 308 -11.73 -22.58 19.59
C ILE A 308 -12.89 -23.46 20.10
N ARG A 309 -14.04 -23.45 19.43
CA ARG A 309 -15.21 -24.26 19.81
C ARG A 309 -14.99 -25.76 19.59
N ILE A 310 -14.29 -26.14 18.52
CA ILE A 310 -13.86 -27.52 18.26
C ILE A 310 -12.93 -28.01 19.38
N ASP A 311 -11.94 -27.21 19.75
CA ASP A 311 -11.02 -27.51 20.86
C ASP A 311 -11.75 -27.66 22.21
N GLN A 312 -12.81 -26.88 22.42
CA GLN A 312 -13.68 -26.98 23.60
C GLN A 312 -14.68 -28.15 23.54
N GLY A 313 -14.73 -28.90 22.42
CA GLY A 313 -15.70 -29.98 22.20
C GLY A 313 -17.15 -29.52 22.01
N SER A 314 -17.34 -28.23 21.72
CA SER A 314 -18.67 -27.62 21.51
C SER A 314 -19.10 -27.58 20.05
N GLU A 315 -18.19 -27.93 19.13
CA GLU A 315 -18.42 -27.99 17.69
C GLU A 315 -17.67 -29.18 17.09
N HIS A 316 -18.18 -29.73 15.99
CA HIS A 316 -17.55 -30.83 15.28
C HIS A 316 -16.56 -30.31 14.23
N LEU A 317 -15.63 -31.18 13.79
CA LEU A 317 -14.78 -30.86 12.65
C LEU A 317 -15.65 -30.55 11.41
N PRO A 318 -15.24 -29.58 10.56
CA PRO A 318 -16.01 -29.15 9.41
C PRO A 318 -15.85 -30.14 8.25
N PHE A 319 -16.43 -31.33 8.41
CA PHE A 319 -16.50 -32.35 7.36
C PHE A 319 -17.44 -31.92 6.22
N GLY A 320 -17.10 -32.36 5.02
CA GLY A 320 -17.87 -32.19 3.79
C GLY A 320 -17.31 -31.10 2.88
N SER A 321 -17.82 -31.07 1.64
CA SER A 321 -17.57 -29.99 0.69
C SER A 321 -18.84 -29.17 0.45
N ILE A 322 -18.69 -27.90 0.05
CA ILE A 322 -19.83 -27.00 -0.21
C ILE A 322 -20.77 -27.55 -1.31
N LEU A 323 -20.22 -28.28 -2.28
CA LEU A 323 -20.95 -28.86 -3.41
C LEU A 323 -21.25 -30.35 -3.23
N GLY A 324 -20.71 -30.97 -2.20
CA GLY A 324 -20.79 -32.39 -1.92
C GLY A 324 -21.89 -32.77 -0.93
N ALA A 325 -22.19 -34.06 -0.87
CA ALA A 325 -23.01 -34.59 0.20
C ALA A 325 -22.14 -34.76 1.46
N PRO A 326 -22.65 -34.51 2.68
CA PRO A 326 -21.92 -34.83 3.90
C PRO A 326 -21.43 -36.27 3.88
N GLY A 327 -20.12 -36.49 4.02
CA GLY A 327 -19.50 -37.81 4.00
C GLY A 327 -19.16 -38.39 2.62
N ASP A 328 -19.12 -37.56 1.56
CA ASP A 328 -18.63 -38.01 0.25
C ASP A 328 -17.09 -38.15 0.16
N GLY A 329 -16.38 -37.81 1.24
CA GLY A 329 -14.92 -37.95 1.34
C GLY A 329 -14.12 -36.91 0.53
N THR A 330 -14.79 -35.91 -0.05
CA THR A 330 -14.14 -34.94 -0.94
C THR A 330 -13.69 -33.66 -0.25
N GLY A 331 -14.14 -33.42 0.98
CA GLY A 331 -13.77 -32.25 1.78
C GLY A 331 -12.31 -32.26 2.22
N ASP A 332 -11.75 -31.08 2.47
CA ASP A 332 -10.34 -30.94 2.85
C ASP A 332 -9.99 -31.71 4.12
N VAL A 333 -10.89 -31.67 5.12
CA VAL A 333 -10.68 -32.34 6.40
C VAL A 333 -10.64 -33.84 6.22
N GLU A 334 -11.60 -34.42 5.48
CA GLU A 334 -11.62 -35.84 5.15
C GLU A 334 -10.32 -36.25 4.45
N ARG A 335 -9.92 -35.51 3.41
CA ARG A 335 -8.70 -35.84 2.66
C ARG A 335 -7.44 -35.73 3.52
N LEU A 336 -7.33 -34.72 4.37
CA LEU A 336 -6.19 -34.61 5.30
C LEU A 336 -6.14 -35.78 6.29
N MET A 337 -7.30 -36.28 6.74
CA MET A 337 -7.38 -37.40 7.67
C MET A 337 -7.14 -38.75 6.97
N ASP A 338 -7.76 -38.97 5.82
CA ASP A 338 -7.77 -40.25 5.11
C ASP A 338 -6.51 -40.46 4.27
N ASP A 339 -6.05 -39.43 3.55
CA ASP A 339 -4.89 -39.53 2.64
C ASP A 339 -3.57 -39.18 3.35
N TYR A 340 -3.61 -38.30 4.36
CA TYR A 340 -2.42 -37.76 5.04
C TYR A 340 -2.34 -38.07 6.53
N TYR A 341 -3.28 -38.85 7.06
CA TYR A 341 -3.26 -39.36 8.44
C TYR A 341 -3.24 -38.27 9.53
N TRP A 342 -3.80 -37.09 9.24
CA TRP A 342 -4.01 -36.09 10.28
C TRP A 342 -4.99 -36.63 11.32
N THR A 343 -4.65 -36.49 12.60
CA THR A 343 -5.60 -36.78 13.68
C THR A 343 -6.48 -35.56 13.93
N ALA A 344 -7.72 -35.78 14.39
CA ALA A 344 -8.62 -34.70 14.78
C ALA A 344 -7.98 -33.74 15.82
N GLU A 345 -7.27 -34.30 16.79
CA GLU A 345 -6.54 -33.54 17.81
C GLU A 345 -5.36 -32.75 17.22
N GLY A 346 -4.59 -33.36 16.31
CA GLY A 346 -3.47 -32.71 15.63
C GLY A 346 -3.95 -31.54 14.77
N MET A 347 -5.03 -31.73 14.02
CA MET A 347 -5.66 -30.71 13.21
C MET A 347 -6.17 -29.54 14.05
N THR A 348 -6.91 -29.85 15.11
CA THR A 348 -7.43 -28.85 16.06
C THR A 348 -6.30 -28.04 16.68
N THR A 349 -5.25 -28.72 17.14
CA THR A 349 -4.07 -28.07 17.73
C THR A 349 -3.36 -27.17 16.72
N PHE A 350 -3.19 -27.63 15.48
CA PHE A 350 -2.55 -26.88 14.41
C PHE A 350 -3.30 -25.58 14.11
N TYR A 351 -4.58 -25.65 13.76
CA TYR A 351 -5.36 -24.47 13.37
C TYR A 351 -5.64 -23.52 14.54
N ARG A 352 -5.86 -24.04 15.75
CA ARG A 352 -5.95 -23.21 16.96
C ARG A 352 -4.66 -22.41 17.18
N THR A 353 -3.51 -23.08 17.11
CA THR A 353 -2.20 -22.43 17.27
C THR A 353 -1.97 -21.38 16.19
N LEU A 354 -2.25 -21.73 14.93
CA LEU A 354 -2.16 -20.81 13.80
C LEU A 354 -3.05 -19.57 13.99
N GLY A 355 -4.27 -19.78 14.47
CA GLY A 355 -5.22 -18.72 14.80
C GLY A 355 -4.70 -17.75 15.87
N PHE A 356 -4.11 -18.27 16.95
CA PHE A 356 -3.51 -17.43 17.99
C PHE A 356 -2.29 -16.65 17.49
N VAL A 357 -1.43 -17.27 16.67
CA VAL A 357 -0.29 -16.59 16.05
C VAL A 357 -0.79 -15.45 15.15
N CYS A 358 -1.80 -15.71 14.33
CA CYS A 358 -2.44 -14.72 13.48
C CYS A 358 -3.04 -13.55 14.28
N LEU A 359 -3.78 -13.85 15.35
CA LEU A 359 -4.35 -12.84 16.25
C LEU A 359 -3.25 -11.98 16.87
N LEU A 360 -2.16 -12.60 17.34
CA LEU A 360 -1.01 -11.88 17.90
C LEU A 360 -0.39 -10.93 16.86
N VAL A 361 -0.23 -11.38 15.61
CA VAL A 361 0.27 -10.55 14.51
C VAL A 361 -0.64 -9.35 14.24
N ILE A 362 -1.97 -9.55 14.20
CA ILE A 362 -2.94 -8.46 14.04
C ILE A 362 -2.82 -7.44 15.18
N VAL A 363 -2.83 -7.92 16.42
CA VAL A 363 -2.74 -7.06 17.62
C VAL A 363 -1.42 -6.29 17.65
N ALA A 364 -0.29 -6.94 17.36
CA ALA A 364 1.02 -6.29 17.34
C ALA A 364 1.07 -5.14 16.32
N HIS A 365 0.53 -5.35 15.13
CA HIS A 365 0.46 -4.32 14.10
C HIS A 365 -0.48 -3.18 14.49
N TYR A 366 -1.68 -3.51 14.98
CA TYR A 366 -2.63 -2.51 15.46
C TYR A 366 -2.02 -1.61 16.54
N VAL A 367 -1.36 -2.21 17.55
CA VAL A 367 -0.69 -1.48 18.64
C VAL A 367 0.45 -0.62 18.09
N ALA A 368 1.31 -1.14 17.22
CA ALA A 368 2.42 -0.39 16.65
C ALA A 368 1.97 0.90 15.91
N PHE A 369 0.89 0.81 15.12
CA PHE A 369 0.33 1.98 14.44
C PHE A 369 -0.44 2.90 15.39
N GLY A 370 -1.16 2.35 16.37
CA GLY A 370 -1.79 3.11 17.43
C GLY A 370 -0.80 3.99 18.19
N LEU A 371 0.33 3.44 18.62
CA LEU A 371 1.40 4.16 19.32
C LEU A 371 2.04 5.26 18.46
N ARG A 372 2.34 4.98 17.18
CA ARG A 372 2.87 5.99 16.24
C ARG A 372 1.93 7.20 16.11
N SER A 373 0.62 6.93 16.03
CA SER A 373 -0.39 7.97 15.90
C SER A 373 -0.53 8.84 17.16
N LEU A 374 -0.13 8.35 18.33
CA LEU A 374 -0.09 9.12 19.58
C LEU A 374 1.16 10.00 19.63
N GLY A 375 2.32 9.45 19.26
CA GLY A 375 3.59 10.19 19.22
C GLY A 375 3.55 11.40 18.29
N SER A 376 2.94 11.28 17.12
CA SER A 376 2.80 12.41 16.18
C SER A 376 1.95 13.56 16.74
N ARG A 377 0.95 13.27 17.58
CA ARG A 377 0.15 14.30 18.26
C ARG A 377 0.90 14.99 19.38
N LEU A 378 1.70 14.25 20.15
CA LEU A 378 2.53 14.85 21.19
C LEU A 378 3.58 15.79 20.58
N ALA A 379 4.21 15.38 19.47
CA ALA A 379 5.14 16.24 18.73
C ALA A 379 4.46 17.50 18.13
N ALA A 380 3.21 17.39 17.66
CA ALA A 380 2.45 18.54 17.14
C ALA A 380 1.86 19.44 18.24
N GLY A 381 1.62 18.91 19.44
CA GLY A 381 1.08 19.65 20.59
C GLY A 381 2.10 20.58 21.25
N ASP A 382 3.39 20.31 21.10
CA ASP A 382 4.48 21.09 21.70
C ASP A 382 4.77 22.41 20.94
N THR A 383 4.19 22.59 19.74
CA THR A 383 4.22 23.90 19.05
C THR A 383 3.12 24.85 19.51
N GLY A 384 2.25 24.42 20.44
CA GLY A 384 1.12 25.18 20.96
C GLY A 384 1.48 26.20 22.03
N ARG A 385 2.61 26.91 21.92
CA ARG A 385 2.76 28.17 22.67
C ARG A 385 1.73 29.14 22.09
N PRO A 386 0.70 29.55 22.84
CA PRO A 386 -0.22 30.58 22.35
C PRO A 386 0.61 31.82 22.00
N PRO A 387 0.34 32.51 20.88
CA PRO A 387 0.98 33.80 20.62
C PRO A 387 0.65 34.69 21.82
N ASP A 388 1.71 35.13 22.52
CA ASP A 388 1.59 36.09 23.62
C ASP A 388 0.81 37.30 23.08
N ARG A 389 -0.32 37.60 23.74
CA ARG A 389 -1.24 38.69 23.38
C ARG A 389 -0.62 40.05 23.65
#